data_AF-A0AAU9QT03-F1
#
_entry.id   AF-A0AAU9QT03-F1
#
_cell.length_a   1.000
_cell.length_b   1.000
_cell.length_c   1.000
_cell.angle_alpha   90.00
_cell.angle_beta   90.00
_cell.angle_gamma   90.00
#
_symmetry.space_group_name_H-M   'P 1'
#
loop_
_entity.id
_entity.type
_entity.pdbx_description
1 polymer ?
#
loop_
_entity_poly.entity_id
_entity_poly.type
_entity_poly.pdbx_seq_one_letter_code
_entity_poly.pdbx_strand_id
1 'polypeptide(L)'
;MTPLELRISEAVSSSKLTHTEIAKRSNVDRTAVGKWARTGKITVNNFVKLCQAIEVDPLEILFGREYEEFATQKLQGVRSSQKLLIEKILELDSSDDEVLSLLHQVLVKMTCK
;
A
#
# COMPACT_ATOMS: atom_id res chain seq x y z
N MET A 1 19.03 -9.40 1.87
CA MET A 1 18.14 -8.24 2.00
C MET A 1 16.77 -8.74 2.40
N THR A 2 16.04 -7.98 3.22
CA THR A 2 14.60 -8.20 3.44
C THR A 2 13.78 -7.79 2.20
N PRO A 3 12.51 -8.20 2.09
CA PRO A 3 11.64 -7.75 0.99
C PRO A 3 11.54 -6.21 0.88
N LEU A 4 11.46 -5.51 2.03
CA LEU A 4 11.47 -4.05 2.06
C LEU A 4 12.79 -3.48 1.56
N GLU A 5 13.93 -4.04 2.01
CA GLU A 5 15.25 -3.61 1.55
C GLU A 5 15.40 -3.79 0.02
N LEU A 6 14.89 -4.89 -0.54
CA LEU A 6 14.87 -5.12 -1.99
C LEU A 6 14.07 -4.04 -2.72
N ARG A 7 12.84 -3.75 -2.26
CA ARG A 7 12.00 -2.70 -2.86
C ARG A 7 12.64 -1.33 -2.81
N ILE A 8 13.31 -0.98 -1.71
CA ILE A 8 14.06 0.29 -1.60
C ILE A 8 15.23 0.30 -2.59
N SER A 9 15.99 -0.79 -2.66
CA SER A 9 17.12 -0.93 -3.58
C SER A 9 16.68 -0.78 -5.04
N GLU A 10 15.55 -1.41 -5.39
CA GLU A 10 14.92 -1.34 -6.71
C GLU A 10 14.37 0.05 -7.01
N ALA A 11 13.69 0.70 -6.06
CA ALA A 11 13.16 2.05 -6.23
C ALA A 11 14.26 3.06 -6.54
N VAL A 12 15.42 2.96 -5.88
CA VAL A 12 16.59 3.79 -6.20
C VAL A 12 17.14 3.47 -7.59
N SER A 13 17.31 2.18 -7.90
CA SER A 13 17.99 1.73 -9.13
C SER A 13 17.15 1.88 -10.39
N SER A 14 15.82 1.79 -10.27
CA SER A 14 14.86 1.93 -11.37
C SER A 14 14.39 3.38 -11.57
N SER A 15 14.74 4.28 -10.63
CA SER A 15 14.47 5.70 -10.81
C SER A 15 15.21 6.21 -12.06
N LYS A 16 14.61 7.19 -12.75
CA LYS A 16 15.25 7.86 -13.90
C LYS A 16 16.35 8.85 -13.47
N LEU A 17 16.76 8.80 -12.21
CA LEU A 17 17.66 9.76 -11.59
C LEU A 17 18.99 9.08 -11.24
N THR A 18 20.09 9.79 -11.43
CA THR A 18 21.40 9.35 -10.95
C THR A 18 21.47 9.48 -9.43
N HIS A 19 22.38 8.72 -8.79
CA HIS A 19 22.61 8.84 -7.34
C HIS A 19 22.94 10.27 -6.90
N THR A 20 23.58 11.07 -7.76
CA THR A 20 23.90 12.47 -7.47
C THR A 20 22.65 13.35 -7.45
N GLU A 21 21.70 13.11 -8.36
CA GLU A 21 20.43 13.85 -8.39
C GLU A 21 19.53 13.49 -7.21
N ILE A 22 19.42 12.21 -6.88
CA ILE A 22 18.69 11.75 -5.69
C ILE A 22 19.28 12.36 -4.42
N ALA A 23 20.62 12.40 -4.32
CA ALA A 23 21.33 13.00 -3.19
C ALA A 23 21.01 14.50 -3.03
N LYS A 24 21.03 15.25 -4.14
CA LYS A 24 20.68 16.68 -4.16
C LYS A 24 19.22 16.91 -3.76
N ARG A 25 18.28 16.16 -4.35
CA ARG A 25 16.84 16.29 -4.08
C ARG A 25 16.48 15.89 -2.65
N SER A 26 17.14 14.87 -2.11
CA SER A 26 16.91 14.37 -0.75
C SER A 26 17.72 15.11 0.33
N ASN A 27 18.62 16.03 -0.06
CA ASN A 27 19.58 16.68 0.82
C ASN A 27 20.38 15.69 1.69
N VAL A 28 21.05 14.74 1.05
CA VAL A 28 21.91 13.72 1.67
C VAL A 28 23.20 13.51 0.86
N ASP A 29 24.17 12.80 1.43
CA ASP A 29 25.37 12.41 0.71
C ASP A 29 25.11 11.38 -0.40
N ARG A 30 25.80 11.53 -1.54
CA ARG A 30 25.78 10.57 -2.65
C ARG A 30 26.15 9.15 -2.22
N THR A 31 27.06 9.01 -1.25
CA THR A 31 27.48 7.71 -0.70
C THR A 31 26.33 7.01 0.04
N ALA A 32 25.46 7.77 0.71
CA ALA A 32 24.25 7.23 1.34
C ALA A 32 23.31 6.64 0.29
N VAL A 33 23.05 7.38 -0.79
CA VAL A 33 22.22 6.88 -1.91
C VAL A 33 22.82 5.61 -2.53
N GLY A 34 24.13 5.58 -2.76
CA GLY A 34 24.82 4.39 -3.25
C GLY A 34 24.74 3.18 -2.30
N LYS A 35 24.66 3.43 -0.98
CA LYS A 35 24.39 2.37 0.01
C LYS A 35 22.95 1.88 -0.08
N TRP A 36 21.97 2.77 -0.28
CA TRP A 36 20.56 2.39 -0.42
C TRP A 36 20.35 1.53 -1.66
N ALA A 37 20.93 1.94 -2.80
CA ALA A 37 20.88 1.18 -4.07
C ALA A 37 21.52 -0.21 -4.00
N ARG A 38 22.42 -0.47 -3.04
CA ARG A 38 23.14 -1.74 -2.89
C ARG A 38 22.61 -2.61 -1.76
N THR A 39 22.00 -2.01 -0.74
CA THR A 39 21.67 -2.72 0.50
C THR A 39 20.22 -2.57 0.93
N GLY A 40 19.49 -1.59 0.38
CA GLY A 40 18.14 -1.25 0.82
C GLY A 40 18.07 -0.62 2.22
N LYS A 41 19.19 -0.55 2.95
CA LYS A 41 19.24 -0.07 4.33
C LYS A 41 19.18 1.44 4.39
N ILE A 42 18.10 1.96 4.95
CA ILE A 42 17.82 3.38 5.07
C ILE A 42 17.16 3.68 6.41
N THR A 43 17.32 4.89 6.94
CA THR A 43 16.60 5.35 8.13
C THR A 43 15.22 5.84 7.75
N VAL A 44 14.28 5.86 8.68
CA VAL A 44 12.90 6.36 8.43
C VAL A 44 12.90 7.79 7.89
N ASN A 45 13.71 8.68 8.48
CA ASN A 45 13.82 10.07 8.01
C ASN A 45 14.31 10.17 6.56
N ASN A 46 15.30 9.36 6.18
CA ASN A 46 15.83 9.35 4.82
C ASN A 46 14.91 8.64 3.84
N PHE A 47 14.12 7.67 4.31
CA PHE A 47 13.12 6.98 3.49
C PHE A 47 12.06 7.96 2.99
N VAL A 48 11.52 8.81 3.86
CA VAL A 48 10.55 9.85 3.47
C VAL A 48 11.13 10.78 2.41
N LYS A 49 12.37 11.24 2.63
CA LYS A 49 13.08 12.12 1.68
C LYS A 49 13.35 11.44 0.33
N LEU A 50 13.72 10.16 0.34
CA LEU A 50 13.93 9.37 -0.86
C LEU A 50 12.64 9.30 -1.68
N CYS A 51 11.51 8.93 -1.05
CA CYS A 51 10.22 8.81 -1.72
C CYS A 51 9.79 10.13 -2.37
N GLN A 52 9.97 11.25 -1.66
CA GLN A 52 9.74 12.59 -2.20
C GLN A 52 10.66 12.91 -3.39
N ALA A 53 11.94 12.54 -3.32
CA ALA A 53 12.92 12.85 -4.36
C ALA A 53 12.68 12.09 -5.68
N ILE A 54 12.19 10.85 -5.58
CA ILE A 54 11.90 9.98 -6.73
C ILE A 54 10.42 10.00 -7.14
N GLU A 55 9.59 10.80 -6.45
CA GLU A 55 8.16 10.99 -6.74
C GLU A 55 7.34 9.68 -6.68
N VAL A 56 7.60 8.85 -5.65
CA VAL A 56 6.90 7.58 -5.40
C VAL A 56 6.19 7.62 -4.05
N ASP A 57 5.00 7.02 -3.96
CA ASP A 57 4.26 6.88 -2.70
C ASP A 57 5.04 5.95 -1.73
N PRO A 58 5.37 6.41 -0.50
CA PRO A 58 5.97 5.56 0.52
C PRO A 58 5.24 4.24 0.77
N LEU A 59 3.91 4.20 0.64
CA LEU A 59 3.11 2.99 0.87
C LEU A 59 3.39 1.89 -0.16
N GLU A 60 3.61 2.27 -1.43
CA GLU A 60 3.95 1.34 -2.50
C GLU A 60 5.28 0.62 -2.20
N ILE A 61 6.25 1.32 -1.62
CA ILE A 61 7.55 0.73 -1.27
C ILE A 61 7.45 -0.07 0.04
N LEU A 62 6.73 0.43 1.03
CA LEU A 62 6.60 -0.21 2.34
C LEU A 62 5.93 -1.57 2.24
N PHE A 63 4.86 -1.66 1.45
CA PHE A 63 4.02 -2.84 1.40
C PHE A 63 4.08 -3.59 0.07
N GLY A 64 4.55 -2.97 -1.01
CA GLY A 64 4.59 -3.60 -2.34
C GLY A 64 3.20 -3.81 -2.94
N ARG A 65 3.14 -4.57 -4.05
CA ARG A 65 1.88 -4.88 -4.76
C ARG A 65 0.87 -5.68 -3.93
N GLU A 66 1.30 -6.31 -2.83
CA GLU A 66 0.40 -6.96 -1.87
C GLU A 66 -0.56 -5.95 -1.21
N TYR A 67 -0.14 -4.68 -1.06
CA TYR A 67 -1.05 -3.61 -0.61
C TYR A 67 -1.96 -3.11 -1.71
N GLU A 68 -1.57 -3.13 -2.98
CA GLU A 68 -2.54 -2.89 -4.05
C GLU A 68 -3.63 -3.96 -4.04
N GLU A 69 -3.32 -5.24 -3.78
CA GLU A 69 -4.36 -6.29 -3.66
C GLU A 69 -5.27 -6.12 -2.42
N PHE A 70 -4.77 -5.53 -1.33
CA PHE A 70 -5.57 -5.22 -0.13
C PHE A 70 -6.33 -3.90 -0.23
N ALA A 71 -5.73 -2.85 -0.78
CA ALA A 71 -6.33 -1.54 -1.01
C ALA A 71 -7.29 -1.57 -2.21
N THR A 72 -6.99 -2.40 -3.21
CA THR A 72 -7.92 -2.85 -4.24
C THR A 72 -8.41 -4.25 -3.88
N GLN A 73 -9.21 -4.38 -2.81
CA GLN A 73 -10.17 -5.48 -2.70
C GLN A 73 -11.14 -5.43 -3.90
N LYS A 74 -10.65 -5.75 -5.11
CA LYS A 74 -11.36 -6.49 -6.11
C LYS A 74 -11.62 -7.82 -5.44
N LEU A 75 -12.78 -7.91 -4.83
CA LEU A 75 -13.39 -9.13 -4.31
C LEU A 75 -13.40 -10.19 -5.42
N GLN A 76 -12.27 -10.85 -5.68
CA GLN A 76 -12.20 -11.89 -6.68
C GLN A 76 -13.01 -13.08 -6.17
N GLY A 77 -13.97 -13.52 -7.00
CA GLY A 77 -14.95 -14.55 -6.63
C GLY A 77 -16.30 -14.02 -6.11
N VAL A 78 -16.46 -12.70 -5.98
CA VAL A 78 -17.71 -12.09 -5.53
C VAL A 78 -18.48 -11.54 -6.72
N ARG A 79 -19.74 -11.98 -6.88
CA ARG A 79 -20.62 -11.56 -7.97
C ARG A 79 -20.93 -10.06 -7.84
N SER A 80 -21.20 -9.39 -8.97
CA SER A 80 -21.50 -7.95 -9.00
C SER A 80 -22.59 -7.53 -8.01
N SER A 81 -23.59 -8.39 -7.78
CA SER A 81 -24.66 -8.17 -6.80
C SER A 81 -24.18 -8.18 -5.35
N GLN A 82 -23.21 -9.03 -5.02
CA GLN A 82 -22.62 -9.11 -3.68
C GLN A 82 -21.67 -7.94 -3.42
N LYS A 83 -20.96 -7.46 -4.45
CA LYS A 83 -20.14 -6.26 -4.36
C LYS A 83 -20.98 -5.02 -4.06
N LEU A 84 -22.08 -4.85 -4.81
CA LEU A 84 -23.03 -3.74 -4.59
C LEU A 84 -23.63 -3.77 -3.18
N LEU A 85 -23.86 -4.96 -2.63
CA LEU A 85 -24.36 -5.12 -1.27
C LEU A 85 -23.33 -4.66 -0.24
N ILE A 86 -22.06 -5.07 -0.39
CA ILE A 86 -20.96 -4.67 0.51
C ILE A 86 -20.75 -3.15 0.48
N GLU A 87 -20.72 -2.55 -0.71
CA GLU A 87 -20.60 -1.09 -0.86
C GLU A 87 -21.75 -0.37 -0.13
N LYS A 88 -22.99 -0.83 -0.29
CA LYS A 88 -24.13 -0.26 0.43
C LYS A 88 -24.06 -0.45 1.94
N ILE A 89 -23.54 -1.57 2.44
CA ILE A 89 -23.38 -1.80 3.89
C ILE A 89 -22.33 -0.85 4.48
N LEU A 90 -21.24 -0.59 3.74
CA LEU A 90 -20.18 0.33 4.18
C LEU A 90 -20.64 1.80 4.18
N GLU A 91 -21.66 2.13 3.38
CA GLU A 91 -22.30 3.46 3.35
C GLU A 91 -23.36 3.66 4.44
N LEU A 92 -23.77 2.60 5.15
CA LEU A 92 -24.72 2.72 6.26
C LEU A 92 -24.01 3.33 7.47
N ASP A 93 -24.51 4.48 7.93
CA ASP A 93 -24.02 5.13 9.14
C ASP A 93 -24.26 4.21 10.35
N SER A 94 -23.18 3.93 11.09
CA SER A 94 -23.06 2.90 12.13
C SER A 94 -23.94 3.09 13.38
N SER A 95 -24.92 4.00 13.33
CA SER A 95 -25.80 4.29 14.47
C SER A 95 -27.08 3.45 14.50
N ASP A 96 -27.42 2.75 13.42
CA ASP A 96 -28.59 1.86 13.35
C ASP A 96 -28.20 0.38 13.50
N ASP A 97 -27.90 -0.01 14.74
CA ASP A 97 -27.59 -1.39 15.14
C ASP A 97 -28.68 -2.40 14.72
N GLU A 98 -29.93 -1.95 14.59
CA GLU A 98 -31.04 -2.77 14.10
C GLU A 98 -30.87 -3.19 12.64
N VAL A 99 -30.38 -2.31 11.77
CA VAL A 99 -30.17 -2.59 10.35
C VAL A 99 -29.02 -3.58 10.16
N LEU A 100 -27.93 -3.41 10.90
CA LEU A 100 -26.81 -4.35 10.91
C LEU A 100 -27.24 -5.72 11.44
N SER A 101 -28.09 -5.75 12.48
CA SER A 101 -28.64 -7.00 13.05
C SER A 101 -29.56 -7.74 12.07
N LEU A 102 -30.43 -7.03 11.37
CA LEU A 102 -31.31 -7.61 10.34
C LEU A 102 -30.51 -8.15 9.15
N LEU A 103 -29.49 -7.40 8.71
CA LEU A 103 -28.59 -7.83 7.64
C LEU A 103 -27.84 -9.12 8.03
N HIS A 104 -27.31 -9.18 9.26
CA HIS A 104 -26.66 -10.38 9.78
C HIS A 104 -27.61 -11.59 9.79
N GLN A 105 -28.85 -11.43 10.24
CA GLN A 105 -29.84 -12.51 10.25
C GLN A 105 -30.17 -13.02 8.83
N VAL A 106 -30.27 -12.14 7.85
CA VAL A 106 -30.52 -12.51 6.44
C VAL A 106 -29.33 -13.28 5.87
N LEU A 107 -28.10 -12.80 6.11
CA LEU A 107 -26.89 -13.46 5.62
C LEU A 107 -26.71 -14.86 6.21
N VAL A 108 -26.95 -15.03 7.52
CA VAL A 108 -26.90 -16.34 8.20
C VAL A 108 -27.92 -17.32 7.62
N LYS A 109 -29.15 -16.88 7.34
CA LYS A 109 -30.17 -17.73 6.71
C LYS A 109 -29.81 -18.15 5.29
N MET A 110 -29.01 -17.36 4.57
CA MET A 110 -28.58 -17.69 3.21
C MET A 110 -27.37 -18.63 3.14
N THR A 111 -26.56 -18.70 4.20
CA THR A 111 -25.37 -19.58 4.28
C THR A 111 -25.65 -20.92 4.96
N CYS A 112 -26.78 -21.08 5.67
CA CYS A 112 -27.28 -22.38 6.10
C CYS A 112 -27.91 -23.14 4.92
N LYS A 113 -27.07 -23.85 4.15
CA LYS A 113 -27.47 -24.95 3.27
C LYS A 113 -26.62 -26.18 3.57
#